data_AF-A0A8H5K5Z4-F1
#
_entry.id   AF-A0A8H5K5Z4-F1
#
_cell.length_a   1.000
_cell.length_b   1.000
_cell.length_c   1.000
_cell.angle_alpha   90.00
_cell.angle_beta   90.00
_cell.angle_gamma   90.00
#
_symmetry.space_group_name_H-M   'P 1'
#
loop_
_entity.id
_entity.type
_entity.pdbx_description
1 polymer ?
#
loop_
_entity_poly.entity_id
_entity_poly.type
_entity_poly.pdbx_seq_one_letter_code
_entity_poly.pdbx_strand_id
1 'polypeptide(L)'
;MSHKTTTKRHRRGPSQRKGTGQDKLAQLVDYVNHQILAKSPAGSVEVKGDGNLQQSSALTQGMLQILNDIYADPAKIGAKNLVDWFMTNGGKEPRRRYQAEVVNHFCHSGELRELESNNINLSPTKSCLIDDRTSNGIVSTRLGLRKPLTPYEMYTRLVEKRFHEPPSTGGPGKPNADRRLVFIMNPDRRALVGIMTTLLGYQRNALVHFLYSYVAFQPYIGVISKPQGLVTKELSFHLPFYSWKLTQHEPRDIRFRRDGSPLRKVHNMSCLRGNSPTTPTTDHLCQAQIAVCITPMDGGIWTGYCFVDTYFQPEDERQCVEDYCDRGLQVDPFTTGKHDADMPILNPDDYFLVSLQHQLVVFKDEWMNTAKRFKERIDEFDFALASKESQQPLAWLRHARHHMQTRYGRQSMVSIEQTFSEAMNCLKELYNIRTLCDEHERTLNLHNIDEQYRISRMQAEVAESTQVLSCFLLYVVSPITLAAAILSMQEEAIPDFLGPTKLSFFLLTPMLILLVSLVARLVQHWDKVQLYMSHPGNWVQARQRNVNAGIV
;
A
#
# COMPACT_ATOMS: atom_id res chain seq x y z
N MET A 1 -46.10 0.21 83.45
CA MET A 1 -46.60 0.72 82.15
C MET A 1 -45.40 0.73 81.21
N SER A 2 -45.30 -0.15 80.20
CA SER A 2 -45.83 0.01 78.82
C SER A 2 -45.19 1.23 78.12
N HIS A 3 -44.54 1.22 76.94
CA HIS A 3 -44.27 0.23 75.86
C HIS A 3 -43.16 0.84 74.92
N LYS A 4 -42.46 0.21 73.95
CA LYS A 4 -42.38 -1.16 73.38
C LYS A 4 -40.99 -1.40 72.67
N THR A 5 -40.95 -2.25 71.64
CA THR A 5 -39.86 -2.73 70.74
C THR A 5 -39.55 -1.76 69.55
N THR A 6 -38.52 -1.89 68.68
CA THR A 6 -38.08 -3.09 67.92
C THR A 6 -36.65 -2.97 67.29
N THR A 7 -36.03 -4.12 66.99
CA THR A 7 -34.66 -4.33 66.48
C THR A 7 -34.53 -4.40 64.95
N LYS A 8 -33.31 -4.13 64.42
CA LYS A 8 -32.71 -4.95 63.33
C LYS A 8 -31.18 -4.79 63.26
N ARG A 9 -30.47 -5.92 63.07
CA ARG A 9 -28.99 -6.05 63.01
C ARG A 9 -28.67 -7.09 61.95
N HIS A 10 -27.72 -6.84 61.04
CA HIS A 10 -27.23 -7.87 60.10
C HIS A 10 -25.70 -7.87 59.98
N ARG A 11 -25.14 -9.08 60.10
CA ARG A 11 -23.73 -9.42 59.82
C ARG A 11 -23.44 -9.36 58.32
N ARG A 12 -22.19 -9.04 57.93
CA ARG A 12 -21.63 -9.41 56.62
C ARG A 12 -20.61 -10.53 56.79
N GLY A 13 -20.68 -11.52 55.89
CA GLY A 13 -19.68 -12.58 55.72
C GLY A 13 -18.60 -12.22 54.69
N PRO A 14 -17.67 -13.15 54.38
CA PRO A 14 -16.45 -12.87 53.64
C PRO A 14 -16.65 -12.72 52.12
N SER A 15 -15.78 -11.95 51.48
CA SER A 15 -15.78 -11.69 50.04
C SER A 15 -14.92 -12.70 49.28
N GLN A 16 -15.50 -13.34 48.25
CA GLN A 16 -14.74 -14.17 47.29
C GLN A 16 -13.94 -13.30 46.32
N ARG A 17 -12.68 -13.64 46.09
CA ARG A 17 -11.87 -13.11 44.98
C ARG A 17 -12.39 -13.65 43.65
N LYS A 18 -12.80 -12.77 42.72
CA LYS A 18 -12.86 -13.10 41.29
C LYS A 18 -11.53 -12.74 40.65
N GLY A 19 -10.87 -13.71 40.01
CA GLY A 19 -9.83 -13.45 39.03
C GLY A 19 -10.47 -13.29 37.65
N THR A 20 -10.25 -12.14 37.00
CA THR A 20 -10.63 -11.92 35.60
C THR A 20 -9.69 -10.86 35.01
N GLY A 21 -8.83 -11.27 34.07
CA GLY A 21 -7.88 -10.38 33.41
C GLY A 21 -7.37 -10.94 32.09
N GLN A 22 -6.92 -12.21 32.08
CA GLN A 22 -6.42 -12.88 30.87
C GLN A 22 -7.54 -13.29 29.89
N ASP A 23 -8.67 -13.83 30.38
CA ASP A 23 -9.75 -14.36 29.51
C ASP A 23 -10.36 -13.32 28.55
N LYS A 24 -10.45 -12.05 28.97
CA LYS A 24 -11.01 -10.98 28.13
C LYS A 24 -10.14 -10.62 26.93
N LEU A 25 -8.83 -10.91 26.99
CA LEU A 25 -7.92 -10.61 25.89
C LEU A 25 -7.94 -11.71 24.84
N ALA A 26 -8.03 -12.98 25.25
CA ALA A 26 -8.23 -14.12 24.36
C ALA A 26 -9.55 -13.97 23.57
N GLN A 27 -10.65 -13.64 24.27
CA GLN A 27 -11.94 -13.33 23.64
C GLN A 27 -11.89 -12.15 22.65
N LEU A 28 -10.99 -11.18 22.86
CA LEU A 28 -10.82 -10.05 21.94
C LEU A 28 -10.09 -10.46 20.66
N VAL A 29 -9.09 -11.35 20.77
CA VAL A 29 -8.36 -11.90 19.62
C VAL A 29 -9.28 -12.80 18.79
N ASP A 30 -10.05 -13.67 19.43
CA ASP A 30 -11.02 -14.53 18.74
C ASP A 30 -12.12 -13.73 18.03
N TYR A 31 -12.64 -12.66 18.65
CA TYR A 31 -13.66 -11.80 18.03
C TYR A 31 -13.14 -11.11 16.76
N VAL A 32 -11.88 -10.67 16.74
CA VAL A 32 -11.26 -10.05 15.55
C VAL A 32 -10.95 -11.09 14.47
N ASN A 33 -10.43 -12.26 14.85
CA ASN A 33 -10.21 -13.37 13.91
C ASN A 33 -11.53 -13.82 13.25
N HIS A 34 -12.65 -13.86 13.99
CA HIS A 34 -13.97 -14.16 13.43
C HIS A 34 -14.48 -13.10 12.45
N GLN A 35 -14.23 -11.80 12.69
CA GLN A 35 -14.58 -10.73 11.75
C GLN A 35 -13.81 -10.84 10.42
N ILE A 36 -12.57 -11.32 10.47
CA ILE A 36 -11.72 -11.54 9.28
C ILE A 36 -12.21 -12.78 8.51
N LEU A 37 -12.46 -13.90 9.20
CA LEU A 37 -12.96 -15.14 8.58
C LEU A 37 -14.38 -14.99 8.01
N ALA A 38 -15.23 -14.18 8.63
CA ALA A 38 -16.60 -13.90 8.16
C ALA A 38 -16.66 -13.08 6.85
N LYS A 39 -15.53 -12.56 6.35
CA LYS A 39 -15.43 -11.87 5.05
C LYS A 39 -14.93 -12.74 3.90
N SER A 40 -14.80 -14.06 4.09
CA SER A 40 -14.60 -15.00 2.97
C SER A 40 -15.90 -15.14 2.16
N PRO A 41 -15.92 -14.87 0.85
CA PRO A 41 -17.14 -14.91 0.04
C PRO A 41 -17.53 -16.35 -0.33
N ALA A 42 -18.09 -17.08 0.63
CA ALA A 42 -18.85 -18.31 0.36
C ALA A 42 -20.23 -17.93 -0.20
N GLY A 43 -20.30 -17.67 -1.51
CA GLY A 43 -21.52 -17.18 -2.15
C GLY A 43 -21.43 -17.19 -3.68
N SER A 44 -21.36 -18.38 -4.27
CA SER A 44 -21.45 -18.56 -5.72
C SER A 44 -22.85 -18.21 -6.24
N VAL A 45 -23.01 -17.02 -6.80
CA VAL A 45 -24.16 -16.65 -7.62
C VAL A 45 -23.71 -16.67 -9.08
N GLU A 46 -24.20 -17.64 -9.86
CA GLU A 46 -24.01 -17.64 -11.31
C GLU A 46 -24.77 -16.47 -11.94
N VAL A 47 -24.06 -15.37 -12.19
CA VAL A 47 -24.51 -14.34 -13.11
C VAL A 47 -23.81 -14.57 -14.44
N LYS A 48 -24.53 -15.11 -15.42
CA LYS A 48 -24.12 -15.03 -16.83
C LYS A 48 -24.20 -13.56 -17.27
N GLY A 49 -23.09 -12.84 -17.11
CA GLY A 49 -22.86 -11.53 -17.70
C GLY A 49 -22.01 -11.67 -18.95
N ASP A 50 -22.47 -11.11 -20.07
CA ASP A 50 -21.76 -11.17 -21.34
C ASP A 50 -20.38 -10.50 -21.29
N GLY A 51 -19.43 -11.07 -22.03
CA GLY A 51 -18.02 -10.72 -21.92
C GLY A 51 -17.69 -9.36 -22.55
N ASN A 52 -17.48 -8.34 -21.72
CA ASN A 52 -16.47 -7.29 -21.93
C ASN A 52 -16.41 -6.34 -20.72
N LEU A 53 -15.52 -6.60 -19.75
CA LEU A 53 -15.08 -5.61 -18.76
C LEU A 53 -13.76 -6.04 -18.12
N GLN A 54 -12.91 -5.05 -17.81
CA GLN A 54 -11.57 -5.19 -17.20
C GLN A 54 -10.50 -5.89 -18.06
N GLN A 55 -10.22 -5.32 -19.24
CA GLN A 55 -8.81 -5.20 -19.63
C GLN A 55 -8.11 -4.29 -18.61
N SER A 56 -7.00 -4.76 -18.03
CA SER A 56 -6.04 -3.91 -17.34
C SER A 56 -5.67 -2.75 -18.27
N SER A 57 -5.77 -1.51 -17.78
CA SER A 57 -5.49 -0.33 -18.60
C SER A 57 -4.03 -0.36 -19.05
N ALA A 58 -3.81 -0.50 -20.35
CA ALA A 58 -2.47 -0.60 -20.92
C ALA A 58 -1.65 0.63 -20.50
N LEU A 59 -0.61 0.41 -19.71
CA LEU A 59 0.26 1.48 -19.22
C LEU A 59 0.84 2.24 -20.41
N THR A 60 0.51 3.53 -20.52
CA THR A 60 1.03 4.37 -21.60
C THR A 60 2.55 4.49 -21.49
N GLN A 61 3.24 4.75 -22.60
CA GLN A 61 4.70 4.89 -22.60
C GLN A 61 5.19 5.98 -21.63
N GLY A 62 4.44 7.08 -21.50
CA GLY A 62 4.71 8.13 -20.50
C GLY A 62 4.54 7.64 -19.05
N MET A 63 3.53 6.83 -18.76
CA MET A 63 3.38 6.20 -17.43
C MET A 63 4.51 5.21 -17.15
N LEU A 64 4.93 4.40 -18.13
CA LEU A 64 6.05 3.47 -17.96
C LEU A 64 7.38 4.18 -17.70
N GLN A 65 7.59 5.35 -18.30
CA GLN A 65 8.77 6.18 -18.04
C GLN A 65 8.77 6.71 -16.60
N ILE A 66 7.63 7.21 -16.12
CA ILE A 66 7.45 7.70 -14.74
C ILE A 66 7.58 6.57 -13.71
N LEU A 67 6.97 5.41 -13.99
CA LEU A 67 6.94 4.25 -13.09
C LEU A 67 8.31 3.56 -12.94
N ASN A 68 9.21 3.72 -13.90
CA ASN A 68 10.58 3.21 -13.85
C ASN A 68 11.64 4.31 -13.63
N ASP A 69 11.24 5.57 -13.35
CA ASP A 69 12.22 6.64 -13.11
C ASP A 69 12.91 6.44 -11.76
N ILE A 70 14.22 6.16 -11.81
CA ILE A 70 15.03 5.93 -10.63
C ILE A 70 15.39 7.29 -10.02
N TYR A 71 14.93 7.51 -8.79
CA TYR A 71 15.12 8.76 -8.05
C TYR A 71 16.58 9.14 -7.88
N ALA A 72 17.40 8.20 -7.40
CA ALA A 72 18.79 8.44 -7.03
C ALA A 72 19.76 7.61 -7.90
N ASP A 73 19.62 7.76 -9.22
CA ASP A 73 20.45 7.13 -10.24
C ASP A 73 21.95 7.42 -10.03
N PRO A 74 22.77 6.42 -9.67
CA PRO A 74 24.19 6.61 -9.40
C PRO A 74 25.00 7.11 -10.60
N ALA A 75 24.55 6.81 -11.82
CA ALA A 75 25.22 7.25 -13.05
C ALA A 75 25.02 8.75 -13.30
N LYS A 76 23.91 9.33 -12.83
CA LYS A 76 23.62 10.78 -12.94
C LYS A 76 24.22 11.59 -11.79
N ILE A 77 24.18 11.05 -10.57
CA ILE A 77 24.55 11.78 -9.33
C ILE A 77 26.03 11.61 -8.95
N GLY A 78 26.62 10.47 -9.35
CA GLY A 78 27.95 10.06 -8.94
C GLY A 78 27.95 9.41 -7.55
N ALA A 79 28.42 8.17 -7.48
CA ALA A 79 28.41 7.33 -6.28
C ALA A 79 29.04 7.93 -5.00
N LYS A 80 29.80 9.02 -5.06
CA LYS A 80 30.35 9.69 -3.86
C LYS A 80 29.32 10.52 -3.08
N ASN A 81 28.28 11.02 -3.76
CA ASN A 81 27.31 11.96 -3.18
C ASN A 81 25.92 11.34 -2.96
N LEU A 82 25.75 10.06 -3.26
CA LEU A 82 24.46 9.37 -3.29
C LEU A 82 23.59 9.60 -2.04
N VAL A 83 24.09 9.31 -0.84
CA VAL A 83 23.25 9.31 0.38
C VAL A 83 22.85 10.74 0.76
N ASP A 84 23.80 11.68 0.72
CA ASP A 84 23.52 13.10 0.99
C ASP A 84 22.53 13.69 -0.02
N TRP A 85 22.73 13.41 -1.32
CA TRP A 85 21.80 13.84 -2.37
C TRP A 85 20.42 13.20 -2.20
N PHE A 86 20.34 11.89 -1.95
CA PHE A 86 19.09 11.17 -1.76
C PHE A 86 18.25 11.81 -0.64
N MET A 87 18.89 12.08 0.50
CA MET A 87 18.24 12.62 1.70
C MET A 87 17.85 14.11 1.56
N THR A 88 18.63 14.90 0.82
CA THR A 88 18.42 16.36 0.70
C THR A 88 17.65 16.80 -0.55
N ASN A 89 18.09 16.37 -1.74
CA ASN A 89 17.83 16.92 -3.08
C ASN A 89 16.78 18.07 -3.13
N GLY A 90 15.53 17.77 -3.54
CA GLY A 90 14.46 18.77 -3.65
C GLY A 90 13.89 19.19 -2.29
N GLY A 91 14.70 19.81 -1.43
CA GLY A 91 14.32 20.29 -0.09
C GLY A 91 15.48 21.01 0.63
N LYS A 92 15.55 22.35 0.53
CA LYS A 92 16.63 23.17 1.14
C LYS A 92 16.50 23.36 2.66
N GLU A 93 15.55 22.69 3.31
CA GLU A 93 15.22 22.88 4.72
C GLU A 93 16.34 22.39 5.67
N PRO A 94 16.62 23.11 6.77
CA PRO A 94 17.59 22.66 7.78
C PRO A 94 17.31 21.24 8.32
N ARG A 95 16.03 20.86 8.45
CA ARG A 95 15.60 19.52 8.89
C ARG A 95 16.14 18.42 7.97
N ARG A 96 16.08 18.60 6.63
CA ARG A 96 16.57 17.61 5.66
C ARG A 96 18.08 17.39 5.76
N ARG A 97 18.85 18.45 6.05
CA ARG A 97 20.31 18.34 6.28
C ARG A 97 20.64 17.55 7.53
N TYR A 98 19.95 17.81 8.65
CA TYR A 98 20.14 17.02 9.87
C TYR A 98 19.74 15.53 9.66
N GLN A 99 18.64 15.28 8.95
CA GLN A 99 18.26 13.90 8.60
C GLN A 99 19.31 13.22 7.71
N ALA A 100 19.87 13.95 6.74
CA ALA A 100 20.95 13.48 5.89
C ALA A 100 22.20 13.18 6.69
N GLU A 101 22.61 14.03 7.65
CA GLU A 101 23.75 13.81 8.54
C GLU A 101 23.59 12.53 9.38
N VAL A 102 22.43 12.34 10.03
CA VAL A 102 22.16 11.14 10.83
C VAL A 102 22.21 9.86 10.00
N VAL A 103 21.65 9.87 8.79
CA VAL A 103 21.72 8.70 7.88
C VAL A 103 23.14 8.54 7.32
N ASN A 104 23.82 9.62 6.93
CA ASN A 104 25.22 9.60 6.48
C ASN A 104 26.20 9.12 7.56
N HIS A 105 25.85 9.17 8.84
CA HIS A 105 26.68 8.65 9.93
C HIS A 105 26.62 7.11 10.03
N PHE A 106 25.58 6.48 9.48
CA PHE A 106 25.43 5.02 9.44
C PHE A 106 25.68 4.42 8.05
N CYS A 107 25.13 5.06 7.02
CA CYS A 107 25.08 4.60 5.65
C CYS A 107 25.87 5.58 4.77
N HIS A 108 26.89 5.13 4.05
CA HIS A 108 27.79 6.02 3.30
C HIS A 108 27.66 5.78 1.81
N SER A 109 27.80 6.82 0.99
CA SER A 109 27.76 6.69 -0.47
C SER A 109 28.84 5.73 -1.03
N GLY A 110 29.96 5.57 -0.32
CA GLY A 110 31.02 4.63 -0.67
C GLY A 110 30.59 3.15 -0.66
N GLU A 111 29.57 2.80 0.13
CA GLU A 111 29.06 1.42 0.25
C GLU A 111 28.47 0.89 -1.07
N LEU A 112 28.05 1.79 -1.99
CA LEU A 112 27.59 1.37 -3.31
C LEU A 112 28.71 0.67 -4.08
N ARG A 113 29.95 1.14 -3.96
CA ARG A 113 31.09 0.51 -4.64
C ARG A 113 31.44 -0.84 -4.05
N GLU A 114 31.30 -1.01 -2.73
CA GLU A 114 31.42 -2.32 -2.08
C GLU A 114 30.34 -3.28 -2.62
N LEU A 115 29.09 -2.81 -2.70
CA LEU A 115 27.95 -3.57 -3.20
C LEU A 115 28.11 -3.98 -4.68
N GLU A 116 28.45 -3.02 -5.56
CA GLU A 116 28.68 -3.25 -6.99
C GLU A 116 29.90 -4.13 -7.28
N SER A 117 30.92 -4.12 -6.40
CA SER A 117 32.15 -4.91 -6.60
C SER A 117 31.96 -6.43 -6.54
N ASN A 118 30.76 -6.92 -6.18
CA ASN A 118 30.38 -8.33 -6.09
C ASN A 118 31.41 -9.21 -5.36
N ASN A 119 32.05 -8.66 -4.32
CA ASN A 119 32.91 -9.45 -3.46
C ASN A 119 32.00 -10.23 -2.49
N ILE A 120 31.57 -11.42 -2.94
CA ILE A 120 30.63 -12.34 -2.26
C ILE A 120 31.00 -12.59 -0.78
N ASN A 121 32.29 -12.43 -0.43
CA ASN A 121 32.80 -12.56 0.94
C ASN A 121 32.43 -11.39 1.89
N LEU A 122 31.84 -10.29 1.42
CA LEU A 122 31.56 -9.10 2.24
C LEU A 122 30.32 -9.23 3.15
N SER A 123 29.36 -10.08 2.79
CA SER A 123 28.26 -10.52 3.67
C SER A 123 27.56 -11.76 3.07
N PRO A 124 27.95 -12.98 3.47
CA PRO A 124 27.29 -14.21 3.01
C PRO A 124 25.92 -14.42 3.67
N THR A 125 25.61 -13.67 4.73
CA THR A 125 24.37 -13.77 5.50
C THR A 125 23.19 -13.31 4.66
N LYS A 126 22.19 -14.19 4.51
CA LYS A 126 20.92 -13.85 3.86
C LYS A 126 20.04 -13.13 4.87
N SER A 127 19.66 -11.91 4.51
CA SER A 127 18.98 -10.96 5.40
C SER A 127 17.77 -10.31 4.74
N CYS A 128 17.48 -10.61 3.47
CA CYS A 128 16.47 -9.93 2.67
C CYS A 128 15.49 -10.91 2.00
N LEU A 129 14.24 -10.49 1.82
CA LEU A 129 13.27 -11.11 0.90
C LEU A 129 12.65 -10.07 -0.02
N ILE A 130 12.34 -10.52 -1.23
CA ILE A 130 11.49 -9.80 -2.18
C ILE A 130 10.33 -10.74 -2.58
N ASP A 131 9.08 -10.30 -2.34
CA ASP A 131 7.87 -10.90 -2.92
C ASP A 131 7.30 -9.91 -3.94
N ASP A 132 7.63 -10.14 -5.21
CA ASP A 132 7.05 -9.43 -6.35
C ASP A 132 5.84 -10.23 -6.84
N ARG A 133 4.71 -9.55 -7.05
CA ARG A 133 3.49 -10.15 -7.60
C ARG A 133 2.86 -9.26 -8.66
N THR A 134 2.30 -9.87 -9.68
CA THR A 134 1.29 -9.22 -10.54
C THR A 134 -0.11 -9.40 -9.94
N SER A 135 -1.04 -8.51 -10.27
CA SER A 135 -2.44 -8.58 -9.89
C SER A 135 -3.32 -8.19 -11.08
N ASN A 136 -4.26 -9.06 -11.47
CA ASN A 136 -5.31 -8.71 -12.43
C ASN A 136 -6.60 -8.21 -11.74
N GLY A 137 -6.51 -7.78 -10.48
CA GLY A 137 -7.64 -7.36 -9.65
C GLY A 137 -8.38 -8.49 -8.94
N ILE A 138 -8.28 -9.74 -9.42
CA ILE A 138 -8.95 -10.92 -8.86
C ILE A 138 -7.95 -11.95 -8.34
N VAL A 139 -6.85 -12.16 -9.06
CA VAL A 139 -5.81 -13.16 -8.79
C VAL A 139 -4.46 -12.46 -8.69
N SER A 140 -3.69 -12.78 -7.64
CA SER A 140 -2.32 -12.27 -7.47
C SER A 140 -1.29 -13.37 -7.63
N THR A 141 -0.53 -13.32 -8.73
CA THR A 141 0.45 -14.34 -9.11
C THR A 141 1.86 -13.90 -8.70
N ARG A 142 2.59 -14.77 -7.99
CA ARG A 142 3.99 -14.55 -7.61
C ARG A 142 4.91 -14.54 -8.83
N LEU A 143 5.83 -13.59 -8.89
CA LEU A 143 6.82 -13.45 -9.96
C LEU A 143 8.15 -14.10 -9.58
N GLY A 144 8.31 -15.34 -10.03
CA GLY A 144 9.49 -16.17 -9.76
C GLY A 144 9.50 -16.76 -8.34
N LEU A 145 10.66 -17.30 -7.95
CA LEU A 145 10.84 -17.93 -6.64
C LEU A 145 11.12 -16.90 -5.56
N ARG A 146 10.31 -16.90 -4.50
CA ARG A 146 10.61 -16.22 -3.25
C ARG A 146 11.63 -17.06 -2.48
N LYS A 147 12.84 -16.52 -2.32
CA LYS A 147 13.96 -17.16 -1.60
C LYS A 147 14.69 -16.13 -0.71
N PRO A 148 15.33 -16.55 0.38
CA PRO A 148 16.26 -15.70 1.13
C PRO A 148 17.37 -15.16 0.24
N LEU A 149 17.69 -13.87 0.39
CA LEU A 149 18.67 -13.12 -0.40
C LEU A 149 19.70 -12.44 0.52
N THR A 150 20.95 -12.37 0.05
CA THR A 150 21.93 -11.41 0.55
C THR A 150 21.57 -9.97 0.13
N PRO A 151 22.12 -8.92 0.77
CA PRO A 151 21.95 -7.53 0.33
C PRO A 151 22.34 -7.28 -1.14
N TYR A 152 23.34 -8.00 -1.65
CA TYR A 152 23.78 -7.94 -3.05
C TYR A 152 22.77 -8.58 -4.02
N GLU A 153 22.27 -9.77 -3.73
CA GLU A 153 21.22 -10.41 -4.53
C GLU A 153 19.93 -9.59 -4.51
N MET A 154 19.59 -8.98 -3.37
CA MET A 154 18.47 -8.06 -3.24
C MET A 154 18.65 -6.84 -4.16
N TYR A 155 19.80 -6.16 -4.10
CA TYR A 155 20.12 -5.03 -4.98
C TYR A 155 20.02 -5.42 -6.46
N THR A 156 20.64 -6.55 -6.85
CA THR A 156 20.61 -7.06 -8.23
C THR A 156 19.17 -7.25 -8.72
N ARG A 157 18.30 -7.82 -7.88
CA ARG A 157 16.87 -8.01 -8.19
C ARG A 157 16.05 -6.71 -8.19
N LEU A 158 16.44 -5.71 -7.42
CA LEU A 158 15.77 -4.40 -7.41
C LEU A 158 16.17 -3.52 -8.60
N VAL A 159 17.35 -3.73 -9.18
CA VAL A 159 17.83 -3.06 -10.42
C VAL A 159 17.05 -3.53 -11.66
N GLU A 160 16.49 -4.75 -11.64
CA GLU A 160 15.63 -5.23 -12.73
C GLU A 160 14.39 -4.32 -12.89
N LYS A 161 14.12 -3.89 -14.14
CA LYS A 161 12.95 -3.06 -14.47
C LYS A 161 11.67 -3.70 -13.94
N ARG A 162 10.91 -2.93 -13.18
CA ARG A 162 9.67 -3.38 -12.52
C ARG A 162 8.47 -3.44 -13.46
N PHE A 163 8.43 -2.51 -14.42
CA PHE A 163 7.37 -2.43 -15.42
C PHE A 163 7.97 -2.49 -16.82
N HIS A 164 7.44 -3.37 -17.65
CA HIS A 164 7.90 -3.65 -18.99
C HIS A 164 6.95 -3.08 -20.04
N GLU A 165 7.51 -2.72 -21.21
CA GLU A 165 6.72 -2.36 -22.38
C GLU A 165 6.03 -3.61 -22.96
N PRO A 166 4.80 -3.47 -23.50
CA PRO A 166 4.16 -4.56 -24.23
C PRO A 166 4.99 -4.93 -25.48
N PRO A 167 5.19 -6.22 -25.78
CA PRO A 167 6.08 -6.63 -26.85
C PRO A 167 5.51 -6.25 -28.22
N SER A 168 6.33 -5.56 -29.03
CA SER A 168 5.95 -5.01 -30.34
C SER A 168 5.51 -6.05 -31.37
N THR A 169 5.79 -7.33 -31.13
CA THR A 169 5.49 -8.47 -32.02
C THR A 169 4.33 -9.34 -31.54
N GLY A 170 3.58 -8.93 -30.51
CA GLY A 170 2.41 -9.68 -30.02
C GLY A 170 2.72 -10.99 -29.27
N GLY A 171 3.98 -11.22 -28.88
CA GLY A 171 4.35 -12.34 -28.01
C GLY A 171 3.87 -12.16 -26.56
N PRO A 172 4.07 -13.16 -25.69
CA PRO A 172 3.85 -13.00 -24.25
C PRO A 172 4.85 -11.99 -23.67
N GLY A 173 4.34 -10.88 -23.13
CA GLY A 173 5.17 -9.87 -22.45
C GLY A 173 5.74 -10.38 -21.13
N LYS A 174 6.81 -9.75 -20.64
CA LYS A 174 7.26 -9.97 -19.26
C LYS A 174 6.21 -9.38 -18.29
N PRO A 175 5.81 -10.11 -17.23
CA PRO A 175 4.80 -9.64 -16.29
C PRO A 175 5.34 -8.50 -15.42
N ASN A 176 4.46 -7.54 -15.10
CA ASN A 176 4.77 -6.39 -14.24
C ASN A 176 4.59 -6.74 -12.76
N ALA A 177 5.46 -6.23 -11.90
CA ALA A 177 5.33 -6.41 -10.45
C ALA A 177 4.44 -5.33 -9.82
N ASP A 178 3.12 -5.49 -9.94
CA ASP A 178 2.13 -4.55 -9.40
C ASP A 178 2.29 -4.38 -7.88
N ARG A 179 2.50 -5.48 -7.13
CA ARG A 179 2.98 -5.44 -5.74
C ARG A 179 4.45 -5.80 -5.66
N ARG A 180 5.22 -5.05 -4.87
CA ARG A 180 6.58 -5.39 -4.41
C ARG A 180 6.66 -5.30 -2.89
N LEU A 181 7.01 -6.39 -2.22
CA LEU A 181 7.30 -6.40 -0.78
C LEU A 181 8.80 -6.61 -0.57
N VAL A 182 9.46 -5.72 0.17
CA VAL A 182 10.88 -5.79 0.54
C VAL A 182 10.97 -5.95 2.05
N PHE A 183 11.40 -7.11 2.52
CA PHE A 183 11.61 -7.40 3.94
C PHE A 183 13.10 -7.54 4.22
N ILE A 184 13.60 -6.90 5.28
CA ILE A 184 15.02 -6.93 5.66
C ILE A 184 15.16 -7.11 7.17
N MET A 185 15.84 -8.19 7.56
CA MET A 185 16.23 -8.45 8.95
C MET A 185 17.60 -7.81 9.21
N ASN A 186 17.72 -7.10 10.34
CA ASN A 186 18.91 -6.36 10.73
C ASN A 186 19.54 -5.57 9.55
N PRO A 187 18.78 -4.67 8.87
CA PRO A 187 19.26 -3.96 7.67
C PRO A 187 20.60 -3.27 7.93
N ASP A 188 21.60 -3.65 7.15
CA ASP A 188 22.93 -3.08 7.16
C ASP A 188 23.03 -1.88 6.19
N ARG A 189 24.17 -1.19 6.25
CA ARG A 189 24.48 -0.05 5.38
C ARG A 189 24.37 -0.39 3.87
N ARG A 190 24.64 -1.64 3.48
CA ARG A 190 24.61 -2.09 2.07
C ARG A 190 23.18 -2.33 1.59
N ALA A 191 22.35 -2.95 2.41
CA ALA A 191 20.92 -3.09 2.18
C ALA A 191 20.22 -1.72 2.05
N LEU A 192 20.60 -0.75 2.91
CA LEU A 192 20.06 0.61 2.82
C LEU A 192 20.51 1.35 1.54
N VAL A 193 21.79 1.29 1.17
CA VAL A 193 22.26 1.85 -0.11
C VAL A 193 21.57 1.19 -1.30
N GLY A 194 21.41 -0.14 -1.29
CA GLY A 194 20.68 -0.87 -2.32
C GLY A 194 19.30 -0.27 -2.56
N ILE A 195 18.49 -0.14 -1.50
CA ILE A 195 17.16 0.51 -1.58
C ILE A 195 17.27 1.95 -2.11
N MET A 196 18.21 2.76 -1.62
CA MET A 196 18.36 4.16 -2.05
C MET A 196 18.62 4.26 -3.56
N THR A 197 19.51 3.42 -4.09
CA THR A 197 19.86 3.43 -5.54
C THR A 197 18.77 2.91 -6.44
N THR A 198 17.93 1.99 -5.98
CA THR A 198 16.85 1.39 -6.79
C THR A 198 15.49 2.04 -6.51
N LEU A 199 15.45 3.16 -5.78
CA LEU A 199 14.19 3.79 -5.40
C LEU A 199 13.53 4.50 -6.59
N LEU A 200 12.22 4.30 -6.75
CA LEU A 200 11.44 4.96 -7.79
C LEU A 200 11.05 6.38 -7.35
N GLY A 201 11.08 7.34 -8.29
CA GLY A 201 10.89 8.78 -8.08
C GLY A 201 9.68 9.13 -7.20
N TYR A 202 8.57 8.43 -7.43
CA TYR A 202 7.31 8.65 -6.73
C TYR A 202 7.34 8.28 -5.23
N GLN A 203 8.23 7.37 -4.82
CA GLN A 203 8.32 6.85 -3.44
C GLN A 203 9.25 7.69 -2.53
N ARG A 204 10.04 8.58 -3.13
CA ARG A 204 11.08 9.41 -2.49
C ARG A 204 10.74 9.89 -1.08
N ASN A 205 9.61 10.57 -0.92
CA ASN A 205 9.31 11.29 0.32
C ASN A 205 9.08 10.34 1.51
N ALA A 206 8.31 9.27 1.29
CA ALA A 206 8.11 8.19 2.25
C ALA A 206 9.44 7.58 2.70
N LEU A 207 10.31 7.18 1.76
CA LEU A 207 11.54 6.47 2.11
C LEU A 207 12.59 7.35 2.78
N VAL A 208 12.71 8.64 2.43
CA VAL A 208 13.62 9.54 3.16
C VAL A 208 13.20 9.67 4.63
N HIS A 209 11.88 9.74 4.91
CA HIS A 209 11.39 9.73 6.29
C HIS A 209 11.63 8.37 6.97
N PHE A 210 11.28 7.28 6.30
CA PHE A 210 11.40 5.91 6.80
C PHE A 210 12.85 5.55 7.19
N LEU A 211 13.81 5.79 6.28
CA LEU A 211 15.22 5.51 6.49
C LEU A 211 15.79 6.32 7.66
N TYR A 212 15.46 7.62 7.72
CA TYR A 212 15.84 8.47 8.85
C TYR A 212 15.24 7.95 10.18
N SER A 213 13.94 7.72 10.25
CA SER A 213 13.26 7.34 11.50
C SER A 213 13.68 5.96 12.02
N TYR A 214 14.10 5.05 11.13
CA TYR A 214 14.71 3.79 11.52
C TYR A 214 16.17 3.94 12.01
N VAL A 215 17.02 4.71 11.32
CA VAL A 215 18.42 4.92 11.76
C VAL A 215 18.47 5.73 13.07
N ALA A 216 17.64 6.76 13.17
CA ALA A 216 17.53 7.65 14.33
C ALA A 216 16.76 7.05 15.53
N PHE A 217 16.25 5.81 15.41
CA PHE A 217 15.47 5.13 16.45
C PHE A 217 14.24 5.93 16.93
N GLN A 218 13.56 6.62 16.00
CA GLN A 218 12.41 7.46 16.32
C GLN A 218 11.09 6.67 16.24
N PRO A 219 10.19 6.79 17.24
CA PRO A 219 8.85 6.24 17.17
C PRO A 219 7.98 7.06 16.23
N TYR A 220 7.13 6.38 15.47
CA TYR A 220 6.17 7.01 14.55
C TYR A 220 5.04 6.03 14.24
N ILE A 221 3.80 6.51 14.13
CA ILE A 221 2.71 5.81 13.46
C ILE A 221 1.94 6.90 12.72
N GLY A 222 1.71 6.75 11.41
CA GLY A 222 1.03 7.78 10.66
C GLY A 222 0.66 7.41 9.23
N VAL A 223 -0.34 8.15 8.74
CA VAL A 223 -0.85 8.13 7.37
C VAL A 223 -0.70 9.54 6.82
N ILE A 224 0.08 9.69 5.76
CA ILE A 224 0.23 10.97 5.04
C ILE A 224 -0.51 10.85 3.72
N SER A 225 -1.75 11.32 3.68
CA SER A 225 -2.53 11.43 2.44
C SER A 225 -2.07 12.64 1.63
N LYS A 226 -1.91 12.46 0.32
CA LYS A 226 -1.60 13.54 -0.63
C LYS A 226 -2.73 13.63 -1.65
N PRO A 227 -3.48 14.74 -1.72
CA PRO A 227 -4.63 14.86 -2.61
C PRO A 227 -4.24 14.95 -4.11
N GLN A 228 -2.95 15.08 -4.41
CA GLN A 228 -2.41 15.23 -5.77
C GLN A 228 -1.05 14.52 -5.86
N GLY A 229 -0.88 13.66 -6.86
CA GLY A 229 0.36 12.92 -7.13
C GLY A 229 0.13 11.42 -7.38
N LEU A 230 1.17 10.72 -7.84
CA LEU A 230 1.11 9.28 -8.16
C LEU A 230 1.02 8.40 -6.91
N VAL A 231 1.58 8.86 -5.79
CA VAL A 231 1.42 8.25 -4.46
C VAL A 231 0.35 9.04 -3.73
N THR A 232 -0.81 8.42 -3.56
CA THR A 232 -1.98 9.05 -2.93
C THR A 232 -1.93 8.97 -1.40
N LYS A 233 -1.22 7.98 -0.83
CA LYS A 233 -0.97 7.86 0.61
C LYS A 233 0.44 7.35 0.91
N GLU A 234 1.00 7.74 2.04
CA GLU A 234 2.19 7.11 2.63
C GLU A 234 1.77 6.56 4.01
N LEU A 235 1.74 5.23 4.15
CA LEU A 235 1.36 4.56 5.40
C LEU A 235 2.64 4.07 6.08
N SER A 236 2.94 4.49 7.30
CA SER A 236 4.15 3.99 7.97
C SER A 236 4.07 3.94 9.49
N PHE A 237 4.81 2.99 10.07
CA PHE A 237 5.04 2.90 11.50
C PHE A 237 6.48 2.50 11.83
N HIS A 238 6.92 2.94 12.99
CA HIS A 238 8.22 2.72 13.61
C HIS A 238 7.97 2.46 15.09
N LEU A 239 8.27 1.23 15.52
CA LEU A 239 8.03 0.72 16.85
C LEU A 239 9.39 0.40 17.51
N PRO A 240 10.06 1.39 18.14
CA PRO A 240 11.30 1.17 18.89
C PRO A 240 11.02 0.65 20.31
N PHE A 241 11.59 -0.50 20.65
CA PHE A 241 11.45 -1.18 21.94
C PHE A 241 12.81 -1.51 22.56
N TYR A 242 12.77 -1.96 23.81
CA TYR A 242 13.89 -2.65 24.42
C TYR A 242 13.52 -4.12 24.63
N SER A 243 14.46 -5.02 24.39
CA SER A 243 14.33 -6.44 24.71
C SER A 243 15.33 -6.84 25.79
N TRP A 244 14.82 -7.44 26.86
CA TRP A 244 15.63 -8.02 27.93
C TRP A 244 16.03 -9.45 27.61
N LYS A 245 17.34 -9.71 27.52
CA LYS A 245 17.91 -11.03 27.23
C LYS A 245 18.93 -11.43 28.30
N LEU A 246 18.92 -12.71 28.68
CA LEU A 246 19.83 -13.32 29.65
C LEU A 246 20.78 -14.24 28.88
N THR A 247 22.01 -13.81 28.65
CA THR A 247 22.94 -14.44 27.69
C THR A 247 24.34 -14.60 28.28
N GLN A 248 25.10 -15.63 27.85
CA GLN A 248 26.49 -15.82 28.31
C GLN A 248 27.45 -14.78 27.75
N HIS A 249 27.14 -14.25 26.56
CA HIS A 249 27.89 -13.20 25.89
C HIS A 249 26.99 -12.00 25.64
N GLU A 250 27.56 -10.79 25.63
CA GLU A 250 26.82 -9.57 25.32
C GLU A 250 26.27 -9.67 23.88
N PRO A 251 24.94 -9.54 23.66
CA PRO A 251 24.37 -9.53 22.32
C PRO A 251 24.94 -8.34 21.55
N ARG A 252 25.46 -8.58 20.35
CA ARG A 252 26.29 -7.58 19.66
C ARG A 252 25.64 -7.15 18.35
N ASP A 253 25.24 -5.88 18.25
CA ASP A 253 24.86 -5.30 16.97
C ASP A 253 26.12 -5.05 16.13
N ILE A 254 26.30 -5.84 15.08
CA ILE A 254 27.45 -5.76 14.17
C ILE A 254 27.35 -4.61 13.15
N ARG A 255 26.26 -3.85 13.17
CA ARG A 255 26.02 -2.73 12.26
C ARG A 255 26.61 -1.45 12.86
N PHE A 256 27.86 -1.17 12.54
CA PHE A 256 28.57 0.00 13.06
C PHE A 256 28.33 1.27 12.25
N ARG A 257 28.27 2.40 12.95
CA ARG A 257 28.31 3.77 12.43
C ARG A 257 29.77 4.19 12.15
N ARG A 258 29.97 5.35 11.53
CA ARG A 258 31.31 5.89 11.19
C ARG A 258 32.22 6.10 12.39
N ASP A 259 31.66 6.40 13.55
CA ASP A 259 32.39 6.53 14.83
C ASP A 259 32.74 5.18 15.49
N GLY A 260 32.41 4.06 14.84
CA GLY A 260 32.59 2.70 15.40
C GLY A 260 31.55 2.31 16.44
N SER A 261 30.58 3.17 16.76
CA SER A 261 29.48 2.81 17.66
C SER A 261 28.43 1.93 16.96
N PRO A 262 27.79 0.97 17.64
CA PRO A 262 26.74 0.16 17.05
C PRO A 262 25.48 0.99 16.75
N LEU A 263 24.71 0.58 15.74
CA LEU A 263 23.45 1.22 15.35
C LEU A 263 22.45 1.23 16.51
N ARG A 264 22.35 0.11 17.23
CA ARG A 264 21.53 -0.09 18.43
C ARG A 264 22.41 -0.22 19.67
N LYS A 265 21.96 0.36 20.79
CA LYS A 265 22.66 0.25 22.07
C LYS A 265 22.27 -1.03 22.80
N VAL A 266 23.24 -1.60 23.51
CA VAL A 266 23.04 -2.67 24.48
C VAL A 266 23.53 -2.16 25.84
N HIS A 267 22.75 -2.43 26.88
CA HIS A 267 23.06 -2.02 28.24
C HIS A 267 23.22 -3.27 29.12
N ASN A 268 24.37 -3.39 29.76
CA ASN A 268 24.62 -4.44 30.74
C ASN A 268 23.87 -4.11 32.04
N MET A 269 22.99 -5.02 32.48
CA MET A 269 22.10 -4.84 33.64
C MET A 269 22.61 -5.53 34.92
N SER A 270 23.89 -5.99 34.93
CA SER A 270 24.51 -6.65 36.08
C SER A 270 24.48 -5.85 37.38
N CYS A 271 24.36 -4.52 37.31
CA CYS A 271 24.19 -3.63 38.47
C CYS A 271 22.95 -3.92 39.31
N LEU A 272 21.95 -4.63 38.76
CA LEU A 272 20.73 -5.05 39.46
C LEU A 272 20.84 -6.45 40.12
N ARG A 273 21.96 -7.17 39.94
CA ARG A 273 22.08 -8.59 40.32
C ARG A 273 22.41 -8.83 41.80
N GLY A 274 22.80 -7.79 42.53
CA GLY A 274 23.33 -7.91 43.89
C GLY A 274 24.59 -8.79 43.97
N ASN A 275 24.90 -9.29 45.16
CA ASN A 275 26.07 -10.15 45.41
C ASN A 275 25.81 -11.65 45.06
N SER A 276 24.85 -11.93 44.18
CA SER A 276 24.51 -13.31 43.81
C SER A 276 25.66 -13.99 43.05
N PRO A 277 26.00 -15.26 43.33
CA PRO A 277 27.19 -15.92 42.77
C PRO A 277 27.18 -16.00 41.23
N THR A 278 28.39 -16.08 40.68
CA THR A 278 28.72 -16.01 39.25
C THR A 278 28.12 -17.16 38.41
N THR A 279 26.83 -17.03 38.09
CA THR A 279 26.26 -17.73 36.93
C THR A 279 26.82 -17.13 35.63
N PRO A 280 27.12 -17.95 34.61
CA PRO A 280 27.84 -17.50 33.40
C PRO A 280 27.00 -16.58 32.49
N THR A 281 25.69 -16.51 32.68
CA THR A 281 24.81 -15.59 31.96
C THR A 281 24.79 -14.21 32.61
N THR A 282 24.59 -13.17 31.81
CA THR A 282 24.41 -11.78 32.25
C THR A 282 23.16 -11.19 31.61
N ASP A 283 22.45 -10.35 32.35
CA ASP A 283 21.27 -9.65 31.86
C ASP A 283 21.66 -8.44 30.99
N HIS A 284 21.09 -8.36 29.79
CA HIS A 284 21.32 -7.29 28.83
C HIS A 284 19.99 -6.70 28.36
N LEU A 285 19.93 -5.37 28.25
CA LEU A 285 18.81 -4.62 27.71
C LEU A 285 19.20 -4.07 26.34
N CYS A 286 18.61 -4.62 25.28
CA CYS A 286 18.99 -4.36 23.90
C CYS A 286 17.97 -3.44 23.21
N GLN A 287 18.41 -2.38 22.53
CA GLN A 287 17.54 -1.56 21.68
C GLN A 287 17.18 -2.31 20.40
N ALA A 288 15.91 -2.30 20.03
CA ALA A 288 15.42 -2.96 18.82
C ALA A 288 14.25 -2.18 18.22
N GLN A 289 14.07 -2.26 16.91
CA GLN A 289 13.00 -1.55 16.20
C GLN A 289 12.39 -2.44 15.12
N ILE A 290 11.07 -2.42 15.06
CA ILE A 290 10.30 -2.84 13.89
C ILE A 290 9.88 -1.57 13.15
N ALA A 291 9.98 -1.55 11.82
CA ALA A 291 9.51 -0.45 11.01
C ALA A 291 8.87 -0.95 9.70
N VAL A 292 7.71 -0.42 9.35
CA VAL A 292 6.99 -0.74 8.11
C VAL A 292 6.62 0.55 7.38
N CYS A 293 6.77 0.57 6.06
CA CYS A 293 6.28 1.63 5.18
C CYS A 293 5.62 1.04 3.95
N ILE A 294 4.40 1.46 3.65
CA ILE A 294 3.61 1.04 2.50
C ILE A 294 3.26 2.28 1.68
N THR A 295 3.56 2.21 0.39
CA THR A 295 3.39 3.29 -0.60
C THR A 295 2.40 2.83 -1.68
N PRO A 296 1.08 3.02 -1.46
CA PRO A 296 0.08 2.81 -2.50
C PRO A 296 0.17 3.85 -3.62
N MET A 297 -0.10 3.37 -4.82
CA MET A 297 -0.32 4.12 -6.04
C MET A 297 -1.63 3.63 -6.68
N ASP A 298 -2.23 4.49 -7.51
CA ASP A 298 -3.47 4.16 -8.20
C ASP A 298 -3.33 2.94 -9.14
N GLY A 299 -4.44 2.26 -9.41
CA GLY A 299 -4.45 1.04 -10.23
C GLY A 299 -4.01 -0.23 -9.49
N GLY A 300 -3.91 -0.20 -8.15
CA GLY A 300 -3.54 -1.36 -7.33
C GLY A 300 -2.03 -1.65 -7.28
N ILE A 301 -1.22 -0.73 -7.81
CA ILE A 301 0.25 -0.80 -7.74
C ILE A 301 0.68 -0.31 -6.35
N TRP A 302 1.51 -1.06 -5.64
CA TRP A 302 2.05 -0.60 -4.35
C TRP A 302 3.38 -1.23 -3.96
N THR A 303 4.01 -0.70 -2.92
CA THR A 303 5.25 -1.27 -2.35
C THR A 303 5.29 -1.20 -0.85
N GLY A 304 5.61 -2.31 -0.22
CA GLY A 304 5.87 -2.42 1.21
C GLY A 304 7.37 -2.58 1.49
N TYR A 305 7.87 -1.89 2.50
CA TYR A 305 9.18 -2.08 3.11
C TYR A 305 8.98 -2.47 4.58
N CYS A 306 9.67 -3.50 5.06
CA CYS A 306 9.65 -3.91 6.47
C CYS A 306 11.06 -4.20 6.97
N PHE A 307 11.46 -3.52 8.03
CA PHE A 307 12.74 -3.67 8.71
C PHE A 307 12.51 -4.20 10.13
N VAL A 308 13.22 -5.26 10.51
CA VAL A 308 13.11 -5.88 11.84
C VAL A 308 14.50 -6.10 12.44
N ASP A 309 14.73 -5.61 13.65
CA ASP A 309 15.91 -5.96 14.45
C ASP A 309 15.71 -7.32 15.14
N THR A 310 16.66 -8.25 14.97
CA THR A 310 16.72 -9.55 15.68
C THR A 310 18.12 -9.89 16.22
N TYR A 311 19.13 -9.03 16.03
CA TYR A 311 20.52 -9.25 16.45
C TYR A 311 20.69 -9.66 17.93
N PHE A 312 19.75 -9.25 18.78
CA PHE A 312 19.76 -9.49 20.22
C PHE A 312 19.31 -10.91 20.60
N GLN A 313 18.76 -11.70 19.67
CA GLN A 313 18.37 -13.08 19.90
C GLN A 313 19.61 -14.00 19.98
N PRO A 314 19.60 -15.04 20.85
CA PRO A 314 20.59 -16.12 20.86
C PRO A 314 20.74 -16.77 19.48
N GLU A 315 21.91 -17.28 19.11
CA GLU A 315 22.15 -17.77 17.73
C GLU A 315 21.31 -19.00 17.37
N ASP A 316 20.97 -19.83 18.35
CA ASP A 316 20.12 -21.01 18.27
C ASP A 316 18.61 -20.68 18.25
N GLU A 317 18.21 -19.53 18.78
CA GLU A 317 16.82 -19.02 18.77
C GLU A 317 16.63 -17.86 17.77
N ARG A 318 17.66 -17.50 16.99
CA ARG A 318 17.64 -16.32 16.13
C ARG A 318 16.74 -16.57 14.93
N GLN A 319 15.65 -15.82 14.87
CA GLN A 319 14.79 -15.79 13.70
C GLN A 319 15.61 -15.39 12.47
N CYS A 320 15.53 -16.22 11.44
CA CYS A 320 16.24 -16.07 10.19
C CYS A 320 15.26 -15.83 9.04
N VAL A 321 15.79 -15.46 7.87
CA VAL A 321 14.96 -15.16 6.71
C VAL A 321 14.40 -16.43 6.08
N GLU A 322 15.16 -17.51 6.19
CA GLU A 322 14.85 -18.89 5.84
C GLU A 322 13.51 -19.35 6.43
N ASP A 323 13.22 -18.97 7.68
CA ASP A 323 12.02 -19.37 8.44
C ASP A 323 10.71 -18.99 7.73
N TYR A 324 10.72 -17.94 6.91
CA TYR A 324 9.54 -17.48 6.15
C TYR A 324 9.38 -18.16 4.77
N CYS A 325 10.34 -18.99 4.37
CA CYS A 325 10.42 -19.63 3.07
C CYS A 325 10.54 -21.17 3.14
N ASP A 326 10.34 -21.76 4.31
CA ASP A 326 10.64 -23.17 4.55
C ASP A 326 9.65 -24.14 3.88
N ARG A 327 10.05 -25.41 3.75
CA ARG A 327 9.60 -26.37 2.70
C ARG A 327 8.16 -26.89 2.82
N GLY A 328 7.17 -26.01 2.73
CA GLY A 328 5.77 -26.39 2.56
C GLY A 328 4.77 -25.24 2.69
N LEU A 329 5.12 -24.17 3.40
CA LEU A 329 4.25 -23.03 3.64
C LEU A 329 5.06 -21.72 3.59
N GLN A 330 4.80 -20.89 2.59
CA GLN A 330 5.41 -19.58 2.46
C GLN A 330 4.63 -18.58 3.31
N VAL A 331 5.20 -18.08 4.40
CA VAL A 331 4.48 -17.17 5.32
C VAL A 331 4.94 -15.72 5.20
N ASP A 332 4.05 -14.78 5.50
CA ASP A 332 4.29 -13.34 5.33
C ASP A 332 5.03 -12.72 6.55
N PRO A 333 6.24 -12.15 6.35
CA PRO A 333 7.06 -11.62 7.44
C PRO A 333 6.55 -10.27 7.98
N PHE A 334 5.80 -9.48 7.21
CA PHE A 334 5.15 -8.26 7.69
C PHE A 334 4.09 -8.60 8.75
N THR A 335 3.48 -9.79 8.65
CA THR A 335 2.51 -10.32 9.63
C THR A 335 3.14 -11.25 10.68
N THR A 336 4.47 -11.23 10.85
CA THR A 336 5.22 -12.11 11.78
C THR A 336 4.99 -13.62 11.52
N GLY A 337 4.76 -13.98 10.26
CA GLY A 337 4.52 -15.34 9.81
C GLY A 337 3.09 -15.85 10.07
N LYS A 338 2.13 -14.99 10.41
CA LYS A 338 0.74 -15.39 10.73
C LYS A 338 -0.17 -15.55 9.51
N HIS A 339 0.19 -14.97 8.37
CA HIS A 339 -0.55 -15.10 7.12
C HIS A 339 0.24 -15.94 6.11
N ASP A 340 -0.49 -16.76 5.34
CA ASP A 340 0.04 -17.42 4.15
C ASP A 340 0.32 -16.35 3.07
N ALA A 341 1.58 -16.25 2.64
CA ALA A 341 2.00 -15.31 1.62
C ALA A 341 1.43 -15.64 0.23
N ASP A 342 1.03 -16.90 -0.01
CA ASP A 342 0.37 -17.35 -1.24
C ASP A 342 -1.14 -17.10 -1.27
N MET A 343 -1.75 -16.73 -0.13
CA MET A 343 -3.09 -16.15 -0.03
C MET A 343 -3.01 -14.67 0.41
N PRO A 344 -2.41 -13.77 -0.40
CA PRO A 344 -2.01 -12.47 0.08
C PRO A 344 -3.17 -11.47 0.22
N ILE A 345 -3.08 -10.60 1.22
CA ILE A 345 -3.93 -9.41 1.33
C ILE A 345 -3.56 -8.45 0.20
N LEU A 346 -4.53 -8.13 -0.66
CA LEU A 346 -4.31 -7.35 -1.89
C LEU A 346 -4.38 -5.84 -1.68
N ASN A 347 -5.30 -5.39 -0.80
CA ASN A 347 -5.51 -3.99 -0.51
C ASN A 347 -4.39 -3.43 0.39
N PRO A 348 -3.73 -2.32 0.03
CA PRO A 348 -2.58 -1.79 0.76
C PRO A 348 -2.95 -1.17 2.13
N ASP A 349 -4.16 -0.62 2.28
CA ASP A 349 -4.63 -0.09 3.57
C ASP A 349 -4.92 -1.25 4.55
N ASP A 350 -5.60 -2.31 4.08
CA ASP A 350 -5.84 -3.52 4.88
C ASP A 350 -4.52 -4.21 5.24
N TYR A 351 -3.60 -4.31 4.28
CA TYR A 351 -2.27 -4.88 4.50
C TYR A 351 -1.48 -4.10 5.55
N PHE A 352 -1.57 -2.76 5.54
CA PHE A 352 -0.96 -1.90 6.58
C PHE A 352 -1.55 -2.16 7.96
N LEU A 353 -2.89 -2.18 8.09
CA LEU A 353 -3.56 -2.36 9.38
C LEU A 353 -3.34 -3.76 9.96
N VAL A 354 -3.36 -4.81 9.11
CA VAL A 354 -3.04 -6.18 9.51
C VAL A 354 -1.56 -6.30 9.91
N SER A 355 -0.64 -5.70 9.16
CA SER A 355 0.78 -5.66 9.54
C SER A 355 0.97 -4.98 10.90
N LEU A 356 0.38 -3.80 11.09
CA LEU A 356 0.46 -3.03 12.34
C LEU A 356 -0.10 -3.84 13.52
N GLN A 357 -1.23 -4.51 13.36
CA GLN A 357 -1.82 -5.38 14.38
C GLN A 357 -0.84 -6.46 14.86
N HIS A 358 -0.21 -7.18 13.93
CA HIS A 358 0.70 -8.28 14.25
C HIS A 358 2.01 -7.79 14.88
N GLN A 359 2.56 -6.69 14.36
CA GLN A 359 3.79 -6.11 14.91
C GLN A 359 3.56 -5.47 16.30
N LEU A 360 2.37 -4.91 16.57
CA LEU A 360 2.00 -4.42 17.90
C LEU A 360 1.92 -5.54 18.95
N VAL A 361 1.52 -6.76 18.57
CA VAL A 361 1.53 -7.92 19.48
C VAL A 361 2.97 -8.27 19.87
N VAL A 362 3.87 -8.45 18.90
CA VAL A 362 5.29 -8.77 19.17
C VAL A 362 5.97 -7.67 20.00
N PHE A 363 5.75 -6.41 19.63
CA PHE A 363 6.28 -5.25 20.34
C PHE A 363 5.77 -5.16 21.78
N LYS A 364 4.48 -5.46 22.02
CA LYS A 364 3.90 -5.53 23.36
C LYS A 364 4.51 -6.68 24.17
N ASP A 365 4.66 -7.86 23.59
CA ASP A 365 5.17 -9.04 24.29
C ASP A 365 6.63 -8.87 24.71
N GLU A 366 7.49 -8.34 23.84
CA GLU A 366 8.89 -8.00 24.19
C GLU A 366 8.97 -6.90 25.26
N TRP A 367 8.07 -5.91 25.21
CA TRP A 367 8.00 -4.89 26.25
C TRP A 367 7.53 -5.45 27.60
N MET A 368 6.48 -6.27 27.61
CA MET A 368 5.96 -6.92 28.82
C MET A 368 6.97 -7.88 29.45
N ASN A 369 7.69 -8.65 28.63
CA ASN A 369 8.83 -9.46 29.09
C ASN A 369 9.90 -8.59 29.75
N THR A 370 10.31 -7.50 29.09
CA THR A 370 11.31 -6.56 29.62
C THR A 370 10.89 -5.94 30.95
N ALA A 371 9.65 -5.47 31.06
CA ALA A 371 9.10 -4.90 32.29
C ALA A 371 9.01 -5.94 33.43
N LYS A 372 8.61 -7.18 33.11
CA LYS A 372 8.60 -8.30 34.06
C LYS A 372 10.01 -8.60 34.59
N ARG A 373 11.00 -8.77 33.70
CA ARG A 373 12.39 -9.06 34.06
C ARG A 373 13.02 -7.97 34.92
N PHE A 374 12.80 -6.70 34.56
CA PHE A 374 13.27 -5.55 35.34
C PHE A 374 12.68 -5.56 36.76
N LYS A 375 11.38 -5.87 36.90
CA LYS A 375 10.74 -6.00 38.21
C LYS A 375 11.31 -7.18 39.02
N GLU A 376 11.46 -8.35 38.41
CA GLU A 376 12.06 -9.54 39.06
C GLU A 376 13.43 -9.21 39.67
N ARG A 377 14.31 -8.53 38.91
CA ARG A 377 15.63 -8.11 39.41
C ARG A 377 15.58 -7.06 40.51
N ILE A 378 14.63 -6.12 40.48
CA ILE A 378 14.44 -5.16 41.58
C ILE A 378 13.97 -5.88 42.85
N ASP A 379 12.99 -6.79 42.75
CA ASP A 379 12.47 -7.55 43.89
C ASP A 379 13.58 -8.43 44.52
N GLU A 380 14.44 -9.07 43.70
CA GLU A 380 15.66 -9.79 44.14
C GLU A 380 16.67 -8.86 44.86
N PHE A 381 16.95 -7.70 44.28
CA PHE A 381 17.90 -6.72 44.84
C PHE A 381 17.40 -6.12 46.16
N ASP A 382 16.10 -5.84 46.27
CA ASP A 382 15.48 -5.36 47.52
C ASP A 382 15.54 -6.40 48.63
N PHE A 383 15.38 -7.69 48.31
CA PHE A 383 15.60 -8.79 49.25
C PHE A 383 17.06 -8.84 49.72
N ALA A 384 18.02 -8.73 48.79
CA ALA A 384 19.45 -8.72 49.10
C ALA A 384 19.92 -7.47 49.89
N LEU A 385 19.21 -6.34 49.79
CA LEU A 385 19.41 -5.16 50.64
C LEU A 385 18.77 -5.31 52.04
N ALA A 386 17.79 -6.20 52.20
CA ALA A 386 17.11 -6.45 53.47
C ALA A 386 17.83 -7.52 54.31
N SER A 387 18.49 -8.51 53.67
CA SER A 387 19.47 -9.37 54.33
C SER A 387 20.75 -8.59 54.63
N LYS A 388 21.31 -8.75 55.85
CA LYS A 388 22.33 -7.84 56.41
C LYS A 388 23.76 -8.03 55.86
N GLU A 389 23.95 -8.66 54.71
CA GLU A 389 25.30 -9.09 54.23
C GLU A 389 26.01 -8.09 53.30
N SER A 390 25.34 -7.07 52.76
CA SER A 390 26.02 -6.07 51.91
C SER A 390 26.61 -4.92 52.76
N GLN A 391 27.92 -4.96 53.02
CA GLN A 391 28.64 -3.89 53.75
C GLN A 391 28.92 -2.62 52.91
N GLN A 392 28.54 -2.57 51.63
CA GLN A 392 28.62 -1.35 50.81
C GLN A 392 27.37 -1.11 49.94
N PRO A 393 26.31 -0.47 50.47
CA PRO A 393 25.28 0.15 49.65
C PRO A 393 25.73 1.58 49.31
N LEU A 394 26.32 1.76 48.13
CA LEU A 394 26.68 3.07 47.57
C LEU A 394 25.49 4.05 47.69
N ALA A 395 25.72 5.27 48.17
CA ALA A 395 24.64 6.20 48.51
C ALA A 395 23.68 6.49 47.34
N TRP A 396 24.19 6.49 46.11
CA TRP A 396 23.38 6.66 44.90
C TRP A 396 22.39 5.51 44.66
N LEU A 397 22.67 4.28 45.11
CA LEU A 397 21.73 3.16 45.02
C LEU A 397 20.54 3.32 45.98
N ARG A 398 20.73 3.93 47.16
CA ARG A 398 19.61 4.30 48.05
C ARG A 398 18.78 5.43 47.45
N HIS A 399 19.41 6.37 46.75
CA HIS A 399 18.73 7.44 46.03
C HIS A 399 17.93 6.90 44.82
N ALA A 400 18.52 6.00 44.04
CA ALA A 400 17.86 5.27 42.95
C ALA A 400 16.69 4.42 43.47
N ARG A 401 16.87 3.69 44.58
CA ARG A 401 15.80 2.96 45.28
C ARG A 401 14.62 3.87 45.62
N HIS A 402 14.85 5.07 46.13
CA HIS A 402 13.78 6.03 46.43
C HIS A 402 13.06 6.53 45.16
N HIS A 403 13.78 6.70 44.04
CA HIS A 403 13.18 7.05 42.74
C HIS A 403 12.49 5.89 42.02
N MET A 404 12.87 4.63 42.27
CA MET A 404 12.34 3.45 41.55
C MET A 404 11.28 2.65 42.32
N GLN A 405 11.38 2.52 43.65
CA GLN A 405 10.33 1.88 44.47
C GLN A 405 9.06 2.73 44.59
N THR A 406 9.14 4.02 44.26
CA THR A 406 7.97 4.91 44.31
C THR A 406 6.95 4.53 43.25
N ARG A 407 5.74 5.03 43.49
CA ARG A 407 4.55 5.03 42.62
C ARG A 407 4.89 5.05 41.11
N TYR A 408 5.90 5.82 40.70
CA TYR A 408 6.45 5.91 39.34
C TYR A 408 6.67 4.56 38.65
N GLY A 409 7.35 3.57 39.24
CA GLY A 409 7.63 2.31 38.52
C GLY A 409 6.36 1.55 38.11
N ARG A 410 5.40 1.45 39.04
CA ARG A 410 4.08 0.84 38.77
C ARG A 410 3.23 1.73 37.86
N GLN A 411 3.31 3.05 38.03
CA GLN A 411 2.57 4.02 37.23
C GLN A 411 3.09 4.09 35.78
N SER A 412 4.38 3.87 35.55
CA SER A 412 4.96 3.68 34.22
C SER A 412 4.46 2.40 33.57
N MET A 413 4.47 1.27 34.29
CA MET A 413 3.87 0.02 33.79
C MET A 413 2.39 0.18 33.41
N VAL A 414 1.58 0.76 34.31
CA VAL A 414 0.16 1.06 34.03
C VAL A 414 0.01 2.04 32.88
N SER A 415 0.84 3.09 32.80
CA SER A 415 0.83 4.04 31.69
C SER A 415 1.17 3.38 30.36
N ILE A 416 2.06 2.38 30.34
CA ILE A 416 2.45 1.69 29.10
C ILE A 416 1.39 0.67 28.70
N GLU A 417 0.82 -0.08 29.64
CA GLU A 417 -0.38 -0.91 29.39
C GLU A 417 -1.56 -0.07 28.88
N GLN A 418 -1.72 1.14 29.41
CA GLN A 418 -2.71 2.11 28.95
C GLN A 418 -2.38 2.62 27.54
N THR A 419 -1.15 3.06 27.25
CA THR A 419 -0.73 3.47 25.91
C THR A 419 -0.86 2.34 24.88
N PHE A 420 -0.67 1.08 25.29
CA PHE A 420 -0.97 -0.09 24.44
C PHE A 420 -2.46 -0.25 24.18
N SER A 421 -3.30 -0.09 25.20
CA SER A 421 -4.75 -0.10 25.06
C SER A 421 -5.22 1.03 24.14
N GLU A 422 -4.67 2.24 24.30
CA GLU A 422 -4.92 3.41 23.45
C GLU A 422 -4.49 3.16 22.01
N ALA A 423 -3.28 2.65 21.76
CA ALA A 423 -2.82 2.32 20.40
C ALA A 423 -3.68 1.25 19.72
N MET A 424 -4.12 0.21 20.45
CA MET A 424 -5.04 -0.80 19.94
C MET A 424 -6.46 -0.26 19.71
N ASN A 425 -6.92 0.70 20.52
CA ASN A 425 -8.20 1.38 20.31
C ASN A 425 -8.12 2.31 19.09
N CYS A 426 -7.04 3.08 18.91
CA CYS A 426 -6.82 3.87 17.70
C CYS A 426 -6.72 2.99 16.45
N LEU A 427 -6.09 1.80 16.53
CA LEU A 427 -6.11 0.83 15.44
C LEU A 427 -7.55 0.40 15.08
N LYS A 428 -8.39 0.14 16.09
CA LYS A 428 -9.81 -0.19 15.90
C LYS A 428 -10.60 0.98 15.31
N GLU A 429 -10.33 2.21 15.73
CA GLU A 429 -10.93 3.42 15.15
C GLU A 429 -10.50 3.62 13.69
N LEU A 430 -9.23 3.37 13.36
CA LEU A 430 -8.73 3.40 11.98
C LEU A 430 -9.41 2.34 11.10
N TYR A 431 -9.64 1.12 11.60
CA TYR A 431 -10.46 0.13 10.89
C TYR A 431 -11.89 0.62 10.65
N ASN A 432 -12.54 1.23 11.65
CA ASN A 432 -13.89 1.79 11.50
C ASN A 432 -13.93 2.93 10.47
N ILE A 433 -12.97 3.85 10.52
CA ILE A 433 -12.82 4.95 9.56
C ILE A 433 -12.59 4.38 8.15
N ARG A 434 -11.74 3.36 7.99
CA ARG A 434 -11.51 2.68 6.72
C ARG A 434 -12.81 2.09 6.16
N THR A 435 -13.62 1.41 6.97
CA THR A 435 -14.92 0.88 6.52
C THR A 435 -15.90 1.97 6.11
N LEU A 436 -15.92 3.11 6.82
CA LEU A 436 -16.75 4.27 6.46
C LEU A 436 -16.29 4.93 5.16
N CYS A 437 -14.97 5.01 4.93
CA CYS A 437 -14.41 5.48 3.66
C CYS A 437 -14.76 4.56 2.49
N ASP A 438 -14.70 3.23 2.66
CA ASP A 438 -15.11 2.27 1.62
C ASP A 438 -16.62 2.36 1.28
N GLU A 439 -17.46 2.61 2.29
CA GLU A 439 -18.89 2.85 2.09
C GLU A 439 -19.14 4.17 1.33
N HIS A 440 -18.41 5.24 1.69
CA HIS A 440 -18.49 6.53 1.01
C HIS A 440 -17.98 6.46 -0.44
N GLU A 441 -16.87 5.75 -0.69
CA GLU A 441 -16.34 5.52 -2.04
C GLU A 441 -17.33 4.77 -2.93
N ARG A 442 -17.98 3.71 -2.41
CA ARG A 442 -19.08 3.02 -3.11
C ARG A 442 -20.25 3.96 -3.42
N THR A 443 -20.62 4.81 -2.47
CA THR A 443 -21.70 5.80 -2.66
C THR A 443 -21.34 6.81 -3.76
N LEU A 444 -20.10 7.32 -3.78
CA LEU A 444 -19.61 8.22 -4.82
C LEU A 444 -19.57 7.53 -6.19
N ASN A 445 -19.12 6.28 -6.26
CA ASN A 445 -19.09 5.52 -7.51
C ASN A 445 -20.49 5.27 -8.06
N LEU A 446 -21.47 4.92 -7.21
CA LEU A 446 -22.87 4.81 -7.61
C LEU A 446 -23.44 6.15 -8.12
N HIS A 447 -23.12 7.27 -7.47
CA HIS A 447 -23.56 8.59 -7.91
C HIS A 447 -22.90 9.00 -9.24
N ASN A 448 -21.61 8.73 -9.44
CA ASN A 448 -20.92 8.96 -10.71
C ASN A 448 -21.52 8.14 -11.86
N ILE A 449 -21.93 6.88 -11.60
CA ILE A 449 -22.63 6.04 -12.58
C ILE A 449 -24.00 6.62 -12.93
N ASP A 450 -24.76 7.09 -11.94
CA ASP A 450 -26.06 7.76 -12.18
C ASP A 450 -25.89 9.05 -13.00
N GLU A 451 -24.93 9.92 -12.67
CA GLU A 451 -24.66 11.13 -13.45
C GLU A 451 -24.15 10.81 -14.87
N GLN A 452 -23.31 9.79 -15.06
CA GLN A 452 -22.95 9.32 -16.40
C GLN A 452 -24.16 8.82 -17.19
N TYR A 453 -25.07 8.10 -16.55
CA TYR A 453 -26.32 7.66 -17.17
C TYR A 453 -27.23 8.84 -17.53
N ARG A 454 -27.35 9.84 -16.65
CA ARG A 454 -28.08 11.09 -16.91
C ARG A 454 -27.49 11.87 -18.09
N ILE A 455 -26.17 12.03 -18.15
CA ILE A 455 -25.47 12.67 -19.28
C ILE A 455 -25.74 11.91 -20.57
N SER A 456 -25.62 10.57 -20.56
CA SER A 456 -25.88 9.72 -21.72
C SER A 456 -27.32 9.86 -22.23
N ARG A 457 -28.30 9.95 -21.31
CA ARG A 457 -29.71 10.17 -21.65
C ARG A 457 -29.94 11.56 -22.25
N MET A 458 -29.34 12.61 -21.67
CA MET A 458 -29.40 13.96 -22.24
C MET A 458 -28.75 14.02 -23.63
N GLN A 459 -27.64 13.32 -23.85
CA GLN A 459 -27.01 13.24 -25.18
C GLN A 459 -27.92 12.56 -26.20
N ALA A 460 -28.65 11.50 -25.83
CA ALA A 460 -29.63 10.86 -26.71
C ALA A 460 -30.80 11.80 -27.07
N GLU A 461 -31.35 12.52 -26.09
CA GLU A 461 -32.44 13.49 -26.27
C GLU A 461 -31.99 14.71 -27.12
N VAL A 462 -30.75 15.18 -26.91
CA VAL A 462 -30.13 16.22 -27.75
C VAL A 462 -29.85 15.70 -29.16
N ALA A 463 -29.46 14.44 -29.34
CA ALA A 463 -29.25 13.85 -30.66
C ALA A 463 -30.57 13.72 -31.44
N GLU A 464 -31.65 13.28 -30.81
CA GLU A 464 -32.98 13.19 -31.42
C GLU A 464 -33.51 14.58 -31.84
N SER A 465 -33.45 15.57 -30.95
CA SER A 465 -33.86 16.94 -31.27
C SER A 465 -32.97 17.59 -32.34
N THR A 466 -31.66 17.33 -32.33
CA THR A 466 -30.72 17.78 -33.37
C THR A 466 -31.01 17.11 -34.72
N GLN A 467 -31.41 15.83 -34.73
CA GLN A 467 -31.81 15.13 -35.94
C GLN A 467 -33.09 15.73 -36.54
N VAL A 468 -34.11 16.02 -35.71
CA VAL A 468 -35.34 16.69 -36.15
C VAL A 468 -35.05 18.09 -36.70
N LEU A 469 -34.23 18.88 -36.00
CA LEU A 469 -33.82 20.23 -36.45
C LEU A 469 -33.03 20.16 -37.77
N SER A 470 -32.11 19.21 -37.90
CA SER A 470 -31.32 19.01 -39.11
C SER A 470 -32.19 18.62 -40.31
N CYS A 471 -33.16 17.72 -40.11
CA CYS A 471 -34.17 17.40 -41.12
C CYS A 471 -34.99 18.63 -41.53
N PHE A 472 -35.44 19.44 -40.57
CA PHE A 472 -36.18 20.67 -40.88
C PHE A 472 -35.34 21.67 -41.69
N LEU A 473 -34.11 21.92 -41.28
CA LEU A 473 -33.19 22.81 -42.00
C LEU A 473 -32.87 22.29 -43.41
N LEU A 474 -32.64 20.99 -43.57
CA LEU A 474 -32.24 20.39 -44.84
C LEU A 474 -33.40 20.24 -45.84
N TYR A 475 -34.60 19.83 -45.38
CA TYR A 475 -35.74 19.59 -46.27
C TYR A 475 -36.68 20.79 -46.45
N VAL A 476 -36.74 21.71 -45.48
CA VAL A 476 -37.67 22.85 -45.52
C VAL A 476 -36.92 24.15 -45.80
N VAL A 477 -35.93 24.51 -44.97
CA VAL A 477 -35.29 25.83 -45.07
C VAL A 477 -34.33 25.92 -46.26
N SER A 478 -33.45 24.94 -46.44
CA SER A 478 -32.39 24.99 -47.47
C SER A 478 -32.93 25.08 -48.92
N PRO A 479 -33.99 24.36 -49.32
CA PRO A 479 -34.55 24.50 -50.66
C PRO A 479 -35.20 25.87 -50.89
N ILE A 480 -35.83 26.45 -49.86
CA ILE A 480 -36.45 27.78 -49.90
C ILE A 480 -35.37 28.87 -50.02
N THR A 481 -34.32 28.82 -49.21
CA THR A 481 -33.22 29.80 -49.25
C THR A 481 -32.41 29.68 -50.53
N LEU A 482 -32.17 28.47 -51.04
CA LEU A 482 -31.50 28.25 -52.32
C LEU A 482 -32.35 28.75 -53.50
N ALA A 483 -33.67 28.51 -53.49
CA ALA A 483 -34.58 29.07 -54.49
C ALA A 483 -34.60 30.60 -54.49
N ALA A 484 -34.67 31.21 -53.30
CA ALA A 484 -34.61 32.66 -53.14
C ALA A 484 -33.26 33.26 -53.59
N ALA A 485 -32.14 32.58 -53.30
CA ALA A 485 -30.81 33.01 -53.70
C ALA A 485 -30.62 32.96 -55.22
N ILE A 486 -31.00 31.84 -55.87
CA ILE A 486 -30.92 31.67 -57.33
C ILE A 486 -31.72 32.75 -58.05
N LEU A 487 -32.95 33.03 -57.59
CA LEU A 487 -33.83 34.06 -58.17
C LEU A 487 -33.47 35.50 -57.76
N SER A 488 -32.43 35.68 -56.94
CA SER A 488 -31.88 36.98 -56.52
C SER A 488 -30.49 37.26 -57.11
N MET A 489 -29.94 36.38 -57.96
CA MET A 489 -28.72 36.66 -58.71
C MET A 489 -28.97 37.69 -59.82
N GLN A 490 -27.91 38.35 -60.31
CA GLN A 490 -28.02 39.27 -61.45
C GLN A 490 -28.55 38.56 -62.71
N GLU A 491 -29.35 39.26 -63.51
CA GLU A 491 -30.14 38.68 -64.61
C GLU A 491 -29.32 37.88 -65.63
N GLU A 492 -28.05 38.24 -65.86
CA GLU A 492 -27.13 37.53 -66.77
C GLU A 492 -26.81 36.07 -66.35
N ALA A 493 -27.11 35.67 -65.12
CA ALA A 493 -26.85 34.32 -64.59
C ALA A 493 -28.11 33.45 -64.41
N ILE A 494 -29.30 33.99 -64.71
CA ILE A 494 -30.57 33.26 -64.56
C ILE A 494 -30.87 32.51 -65.88
N PRO A 495 -31.16 31.19 -65.86
CA PRO A 495 -31.54 30.47 -67.07
C PRO A 495 -32.80 31.08 -67.72
N ASP A 496 -32.79 31.30 -69.04
CA ASP A 496 -33.82 32.04 -69.79
C ASP A 496 -35.27 31.56 -69.58
N PHE A 497 -35.47 30.33 -69.09
CA PHE A 497 -36.78 29.74 -68.80
C PHE A 497 -37.32 30.04 -67.39
N LEU A 498 -36.54 30.68 -66.51
CA LEU A 498 -36.83 30.93 -65.08
C LEU A 498 -36.73 32.42 -64.72
N GLY A 499 -37.38 33.32 -65.46
CA GLY A 499 -37.40 34.75 -65.13
C GLY A 499 -37.88 35.03 -63.69
N PRO A 500 -37.34 36.07 -63.01
CA PRO A 500 -37.52 36.33 -61.57
C PRO A 500 -38.95 36.75 -61.21
N THR A 501 -39.83 35.75 -61.16
CA THR A 501 -41.28 35.89 -61.01
C THR A 501 -41.78 35.04 -59.85
N LYS A 502 -42.90 35.43 -59.24
CA LYS A 502 -43.52 34.62 -58.17
C LYS A 502 -43.80 33.17 -58.62
N LEU A 503 -44.14 32.98 -59.90
CA LEU A 503 -44.42 31.67 -60.48
C LEU A 503 -43.17 30.78 -60.56
N SER A 504 -42.01 31.33 -60.94
CA SER A 504 -40.73 30.59 -60.98
C SER A 504 -40.33 30.08 -59.59
N PHE A 505 -40.51 30.88 -58.53
CA PHE A 505 -40.23 30.48 -57.15
C PHE A 505 -41.10 29.29 -56.69
N PHE A 506 -42.39 29.29 -57.04
CA PHE A 506 -43.31 28.19 -56.72
C PHE A 506 -43.03 26.90 -57.51
N LEU A 507 -42.35 26.97 -58.66
CA LEU A 507 -41.93 25.79 -59.43
C LEU A 507 -40.54 25.28 -59.02
N LEU A 508 -39.61 26.18 -58.72
CA LEU A 508 -38.22 25.85 -58.36
C LEU A 508 -38.11 25.19 -56.98
N THR A 509 -38.86 25.70 -55.99
CA THR A 509 -38.83 25.20 -54.60
C THR A 509 -39.18 23.70 -54.49
N PRO A 510 -40.31 23.17 -55.03
CA PRO A 510 -40.61 21.74 -54.97
C PRO A 510 -39.63 20.88 -55.78
N MET A 511 -39.08 21.39 -56.88
CA MET A 511 -38.00 20.74 -57.63
C MET A 511 -36.75 20.51 -56.75
N LEU A 512 -36.33 21.55 -56.00
CA LEU A 512 -35.18 21.46 -55.09
C LEU A 512 -35.46 20.53 -53.89
N ILE A 513 -36.68 20.52 -53.34
CA ILE A 513 -37.09 19.57 -52.28
C ILE A 513 -36.98 18.12 -52.78
N LEU A 514 -37.44 17.85 -54.01
CA LEU A 514 -37.31 16.54 -54.67
C LEU A 514 -35.86 16.14 -54.87
N LEU A 515 -35.01 17.06 -55.35
CA LEU A 515 -33.59 16.83 -55.56
C LEU A 515 -32.86 16.51 -54.24
N VAL A 516 -33.07 17.30 -53.19
CA VAL A 516 -32.50 17.05 -51.86
C VAL A 516 -32.98 15.71 -51.29
N SER A 517 -34.24 15.36 -51.49
CA SER A 517 -34.80 14.05 -51.10
C SER A 517 -34.17 12.87 -51.86
N LEU A 518 -33.86 13.06 -53.15
CA LEU A 518 -33.18 12.05 -53.96
C LEU A 518 -31.73 11.84 -53.48
N VAL A 519 -30.99 12.94 -53.27
CA VAL A 519 -29.61 12.91 -52.79
C VAL A 519 -29.52 12.30 -51.39
N ALA A 520 -30.41 12.67 -50.47
CA ALA A 520 -30.43 12.11 -49.12
C ALA A 520 -30.70 10.59 -49.12
N ARG A 521 -31.61 10.09 -49.98
CA ARG A 521 -31.84 8.64 -50.14
C ARG A 521 -30.63 7.93 -50.75
N LEU A 522 -29.95 8.54 -51.72
CA LEU A 522 -28.72 8.00 -52.31
C LEU A 522 -27.61 7.87 -51.27
N VAL A 523 -27.43 8.87 -50.40
CA VAL A 523 -26.46 8.84 -49.29
C VAL A 523 -26.86 7.80 -48.24
N GLN A 524 -28.13 7.75 -47.82
CA GLN A 524 -28.63 6.76 -46.85
C GLN A 524 -28.58 5.31 -47.36
N HIS A 525 -28.45 5.09 -48.67
CA HIS A 525 -28.31 3.76 -49.26
C HIS A 525 -26.93 3.56 -49.89
N TRP A 526 -25.96 4.44 -49.62
CA TRP A 526 -24.64 4.41 -50.24
C TRP A 526 -23.92 3.07 -50.04
N ASP A 527 -23.98 2.49 -48.84
CA ASP A 527 -23.38 1.17 -48.56
C ASP A 527 -24.04 0.04 -49.38
N LYS A 528 -25.37 0.10 -49.58
CA LYS A 528 -26.08 -0.83 -50.47
C LYS A 528 -25.70 -0.59 -51.93
N VAL A 529 -25.58 0.68 -52.35
CA VAL A 529 -25.17 1.05 -53.71
C VAL A 529 -23.74 0.59 -53.99
N GLN A 530 -22.81 0.70 -53.02
CA GLN A 530 -21.46 0.13 -53.11
C GLN A 530 -21.51 -1.40 -53.21
N LEU A 531 -22.34 -2.08 -52.40
CA LEU A 531 -22.54 -3.52 -52.51
C LEU A 531 -23.04 -3.91 -53.92
N TYR A 532 -24.03 -3.20 -54.45
CA TYR A 532 -24.58 -3.40 -55.79
C TYR A 532 -23.58 -3.13 -56.92
N MET A 533 -22.71 -2.12 -56.79
CA MET A 533 -21.66 -1.84 -57.78
C MET A 533 -20.49 -2.83 -57.70
N SER A 534 -20.19 -3.38 -56.51
CA SER A 534 -19.08 -4.32 -56.33
C SER A 534 -19.31 -5.72 -56.89
N HIS A 535 -20.57 -6.19 -56.97
CA HIS A 535 -20.91 -7.57 -57.38
C HIS A 535 -22.11 -7.64 -58.35
N PRO A 536 -21.94 -7.32 -59.65
CA PRO A 536 -23.04 -7.31 -60.62
C PRO A 536 -23.69 -8.68 -60.89
N GLY A 537 -22.99 -9.79 -60.61
CA GLY A 537 -23.36 -11.13 -61.08
C GLY A 537 -24.50 -11.85 -60.34
N ASN A 538 -24.91 -11.40 -59.15
CA ASN A 538 -25.82 -12.17 -58.28
C ASN A 538 -27.32 -12.08 -58.64
N TRP A 539 -27.68 -11.38 -59.72
CA TRP A 539 -29.07 -11.25 -60.19
C TRP A 539 -29.72 -12.59 -60.59
N VAL A 540 -28.94 -13.60 -60.99
CA VAL A 540 -29.48 -14.88 -61.47
C VAL A 540 -29.96 -15.79 -60.32
N GLN A 541 -29.26 -15.81 -59.18
CA GLN A 541 -29.59 -16.74 -58.08
C GLN A 541 -30.71 -16.25 -57.15
N ALA A 542 -30.88 -14.93 -56.99
CA ALA A 542 -31.93 -14.38 -56.12
C ALA A 542 -33.35 -14.70 -56.64
N ARG A 543 -33.55 -14.74 -57.96
CA ARG A 543 -34.87 -15.04 -58.56
C ARG A 543 -35.25 -16.52 -58.47
N GLN A 544 -34.29 -17.43 -58.32
CA GLN A 544 -34.53 -18.87 -58.19
C GLN A 544 -34.96 -19.32 -56.79
N ARG A 545 -34.61 -18.59 -55.72
CA ARG A 545 -35.08 -18.93 -54.35
C ARG A 545 -36.55 -18.55 -54.11
N ASN A 546 -37.04 -17.47 -54.72
CA ASN A 546 -38.42 -17.01 -54.49
C ASN A 546 -39.50 -17.81 -55.22
N VAL A 547 -39.13 -18.73 -56.12
CA VAL A 547 -40.10 -19.66 -56.77
C VAL A 547 -40.31 -20.92 -55.92
N ASN A 548 -39.30 -21.34 -55.13
CA ASN A 548 -39.37 -22.55 -54.29
C ASN A 548 -39.90 -22.29 -52.86
N ALA A 549 -40.32 -21.06 -52.54
CA ALA A 549 -40.94 -20.71 -51.26
C ALA A 549 -42.48 -20.57 -51.35
N GLY A 550 -43.08 -21.00 -52.47
CA GLY A 550 -44.53 -20.94 -52.73
C GLY A 550 -45.27 -22.28 -52.68
N ILE A 551 -44.58 -23.38 -52.32
CA ILE A 551 -45.19 -24.70 -52.09
C ILE A 551 -44.46 -25.38 -50.91
N VAL A 552 -44.92 -25.11 -49.69
CA VAL A 552 -45.01 -25.98 -48.49
C VAL A 552 -46.09 -25.35 -47.59
#